data_AF-A0A4U0ZI81-F1
#
_entry.id   AF-A0A4U0ZI81-F1
#
_cell.length_a   1.000
_cell.length_b   1.000
_cell.length_c   1.000
_cell.angle_alpha   90.00
_cell.angle_beta   90.00
_cell.angle_gamma   90.00
#
_symmetry.space_group_name_H-M   'P 1'
#
loop_
_entity.id
_entity.type
_entity.pdbx_description
1 polymer ?
#
loop_
_entity_poly.entity_id
_entity_poly.type
_entity_poly.pdbx_seq_one_letter_code
_entity_poly.pdbx_strand_id
1 'polypeptide(L)' 'MNLNATIWGQVFFILALIVIFFTVKFAKGKASNIGLVAIYAVLFNFFIPPIGWFYCYRWASK' A
#
# COMPACT_ATOMS: atom_id res chain seq x y z
N MET A 1 -0.49 5.60 29.20
CA MET A 1 -0.96 5.85 27.81
C MET A 1 -2.00 4.80 27.47
N ASN A 2 -3.22 5.21 27.15
CA ASN A 2 -4.29 4.29 26.76
C ASN A 2 -4.14 4.00 25.26
N LEU A 3 -3.37 2.96 24.93
CA LEU A 3 -3.15 2.53 23.55
C LEU A 3 -4.45 1.92 23.02
N ASN A 4 -5.29 2.77 22.43
CA ASN A 4 -6.54 2.34 21.82
C ASN A 4 -6.22 1.65 20.48
N ALA A 5 -6.13 0.33 20.51
CA ALA A 5 -5.83 -0.51 19.36
C ALA A 5 -6.79 -0.27 18.18
N THR A 6 -8.05 0.11 18.46
CA THR A 6 -9.05 0.45 17.43
C THR A 6 -8.65 1.69 16.65
N ILE A 7 -8.24 2.76 17.33
CA ILE A 7 -7.82 4.01 16.68
C ILE A 7 -6.58 3.76 15.82
N TRP A 8 -5.60 3.04 16.36
CA TRP A 8 -4.40 2.68 15.61
C TRP A 8 -4.70 1.80 14.39
N GLY A 9 -5.58 0.81 14.54
CA GLY A 9 -6.03 -0.02 13.42
C GLY A 9 -6.71 0.78 12.30
N GLN A 10 -7.56 1.76 12.66
CA GLN A 10 -8.18 2.64 11.67
C GLN A 10 -7.16 3.52 10.93
N VAL A 11 -6.18 4.07 11.65
CA VAL A 11 -5.10 4.85 11.04
C VAL A 11 -4.28 4.00 10.07
N PHE A 12 -3.90 2.78 10.45
CA PHE A 12 -3.18 1.86 9.57
C PHE A 12 -4.00 1.45 8.34
N PHE A 13 -5.31 1.24 8.52
CA PHE A 13 -6.21 0.91 7.41
C PHE A 13 -6.31 2.07 6.39
N ILE A 14 -6.46 3.31 6.85
CA ILE A 14 -6.49 4.48 5.97
C ILE A 14 -5.15 4.63 5.25
N LEU A 15 -4.02 4.48 5.96
CA LEU A 15 -2.69 4.49 5.36
C LEU A 15 -2.54 3.40 4.28
N ALA A 16 -3.01 2.18 4.53
CA ALA A 16 -2.98 1.10 3.56
C ALA A 16 -3.73 1.47 2.28
N LEU A 17 -4.95 2.03 2.38
CA LEU A 17 -5.72 2.48 1.23
C LEU A 17 -4.99 3.55 0.42
N ILE A 18 -4.38 4.53 1.09
CA ILE A 18 -3.61 5.60 0.46
C ILE A 18 -2.43 5.00 -0.33
N VAL A 19 -1.65 4.12 0.30
CA VAL A 19 -0.47 3.52 -0.33
C VAL A 19 -0.86 2.62 -1.50
N ILE A 20 -1.92 1.84 -1.39
CA ILE A 20 -2.43 1.00 -2.49
C ILE A 20 -2.82 1.89 -3.68
N PHE A 21 -3.57 2.97 -3.44
CA PHE A 21 -3.97 3.89 -4.49
C PHE A 21 -2.76 4.51 -5.20
N PHE A 22 -1.78 5.01 -4.44
CA PHE A 22 -0.56 5.58 -5.03
C PHE A 22 0.26 4.53 -5.79
N THR A 23 0.37 3.31 -5.27
CA THR A 23 1.08 2.21 -5.95
C THR A 23 0.48 1.95 -7.33
N VAL A 24 -0.85 1.82 -7.41
CA VAL A 24 -1.55 1.60 -8.69
C VAL A 24 -1.42 2.81 -9.60
N LYS A 25 -1.49 4.03 -9.06
CA LYS A 25 -1.33 5.27 -9.83
C LYS A 25 0.06 5.37 -10.46
N PHE A 26 1.13 5.08 -9.72
CA PHE A 26 2.51 5.12 -10.23
C PHE A 26 2.82 3.98 -11.19
N ALA A 27 2.21 2.81 -10.97
CA ALA A 27 2.36 1.67 -11.87
C ALA A 27 1.59 1.84 -13.20
N LYS A 28 0.59 2.73 -13.25
CA LYS A 28 -0.22 2.97 -14.45
C LYS A 28 0.66 3.51 -15.58
N GLY A 29 0.76 2.74 -16.67
CA GLY A 29 1.60 3.07 -17.84
C GLY A 29 3.04 2.55 -17.77
N LYS A 30 3.49 2.00 -16.63
CA LYS A 30 4.82 1.39 -16.45
C LYS A 30 4.76 -0.12 -16.25
N ALA A 31 3.67 -0.62 -15.69
CA ALA A 31 3.47 -2.03 -15.42
C ALA A 31 2.87 -2.75 -16.62
N SER A 32 3.44 -3.90 -16.98
CA SER A 32 2.87 -4.81 -18.00
C SER A 32 1.53 -5.39 -17.58
N ASN A 33 1.27 -5.50 -16.26
CA ASN A 33 0.04 -6.06 -15.75
C ASN A 33 -0.41 -5.36 -14.46
N ILE A 34 -1.30 -4.37 -14.60
CA ILE A 34 -1.69 -3.48 -13.50
C ILE A 34 -2.54 -4.18 -12.45
N GLY A 35 -3.31 -5.21 -12.84
CA GLY A 35 -4.13 -6.01 -11.92
C GLY A 35 -3.27 -6.75 -10.90
N LEU A 36 -2.17 -7.36 -11.35
CA LEU A 36 -1.21 -8.00 -10.47
C LEU A 36 -0.57 -7.00 -9.50
N VAL A 37 -0.22 -5.80 -9.97
CA VAL A 37 0.34 -4.75 -9.10
C VAL A 37 -0.64 -4.36 -8.01
N ALA A 38 -1.92 -4.22 -8.32
CA ALA A 38 -2.95 -3.94 -7.34
C ALA A 38 -3.09 -5.06 -6.29
N ILE A 39 -3.10 -6.33 -6.73
CA ILE A 39 -3.16 -7.49 -5.83
C ILE A 39 -1.96 -7.51 -4.87
N TYR A 40 -0.73 -7.34 -5.39
CA TYR A 40 0.46 -7.29 -4.56
C TYR A 40 0.46 -6.09 -3.60
N ALA A 41 0.00 -4.92 -4.05
CA ALA A 41 -0.11 -3.75 -3.20
C ALA A 41 -1.07 -3.98 -2.02
N VAL A 42 -2.20 -4.63 -2.25
CA VAL A 42 -3.18 -4.99 -1.20
C VAL A 42 -2.57 -6.00 -0.23
N LEU A 43 -2.02 -7.10 -0.73
CA LEU A 43 -1.42 -8.14 0.10
C LEU A 43 -0.29 -7.59 0.97
N PHE A 44 0.62 -6.81 0.39
CA PHE A 44 1.72 -6.24 1.16
C PHE A 44 1.24 -5.21 2.18
N ASN A 45 0.29 -4.34 1.86
CA ASN A 45 -0.19 -3.35 2.83
C ASN A 45 -1.01 -3.96 3.99
N PHE A 46 -1.71 -5.08 3.78
CA PHE A 46 -2.49 -5.74 4.85
C PHE A 46 -1.65 -6.67 5.73
N PHE A 47 -0.75 -7.47 5.15
CA PHE A 47 0.02 -8.46 5.92
C PHE A 47 1.32 -7.88 6.48
N ILE A 48 1.99 -7.01 5.71
CA ILE A 48 3.31 -6.47 6.08
C ILE A 48 3.40 -5.01 5.63
N PRO A 49 2.72 -4.06 6.32
CA PRO A 49 2.58 -2.68 5.87
C PRO A 49 3.89 -1.99 5.44
N PRO A 50 5.03 -2.17 6.15
CA PRO A 50 6.31 -1.60 5.72
C PRO A 50 6.77 -2.06 4.31
N ILE A 51 6.48 -3.30 3.93
CA ILE A 51 6.80 -3.83 2.60
C ILE A 51 5.89 -3.19 1.55
N GLY A 52 4.61 -2.98 1.86
CA GLY A 52 3.68 -2.28 0.98
C GLY A 52 4.15 -0.86 0.64
N TRP A 53 4.75 -0.18 1.61
CA TRP A 53 5.31 1.18 1.42
C TRP A 53 6.56 1.16 0.55
N PHE A 54 7.48 0.23 0.80
CA PHE A 54 8.67 0.05 -0.05
C PHE A 54 8.30 -0.31 -1.49
N TYR A 55 7.27 -1.15 -1.65
CA TYR A 55 6.74 -1.52 -2.95
C TYR A 55 6.16 -0.30 -3.68
N CYS A 56 5.38 0.54 -3.00
CA CYS A 56 4.89 1.80 -3.55
C CYS A 56 6.04 2.73 -3.96
N TYR A 57 7.06 2.89 -3.12
CA TYR A 57 8.24 3.71 -3.41
C TYR A 57 8.97 3.23 -4.66
N ARG A 58 9.17 1.91 -4.82
CA ARG A 58 9.76 1.34 -6.03
C ARG A 58 8.99 1.70 -7.31
N TRP A 59 7.66 1.77 -7.26
CA TRP A 59 6.86 2.19 -8.40
C TRP A 59 6.90 3.70 -8.64
N ALA A 60 7.07 4.50 -7.58
CA ALA A 60 7.27 5.94 -7.70
C ALA A 60 8.64 6.31 -8.30
N SER A 61 9.68 5.51 -8.03
CA SER A 61 11.05 5.73 -8.53
C SER A 61 11.35 5.07 -9.88
N LYS A 62 10.59 4.06 -10.29
CA LYS A 62 10.50 3.65 -11.70
C LYS A 62 9.75 4.72 -12.47
#